data_AF-A0A0D0CU98-F1
#
_entry.id   AF-A0A0D0CU98-F1
#
_cell.length_a   1.000
_cell.length_b   1.000
_cell.length_c   1.000
_cell.angle_alpha   90.00
_cell.angle_beta   90.00
_cell.angle_gamma   90.00
#
_symmetry.space_group_name_H-M   'P 1'
#
loop_
_entity.id
_entity.type
_entity.pdbx_description
1 polymer ?
#
loop_
_entity_poly.entity_id
_entity_poly.type
_entity_poly.pdbx_seq_one_letter_code
_entity_poly.pdbx_strand_id
1 'polypeptide(L)'
;MLLMFVYHMMHHPEVQVCAQVEIDRVVGTQRLPDFGDRPSLPYIDALVRGTLRCHPILPIAIPHAPTEDDVYEGCRIPKGTTVMANIWKGGHYIPAGI
;
A
#
# COMPACT_ATOMS: atom_id res chain seq x y z
N MET A 1 8.92 -4.80 -2.09
CA MET A 1 8.01 -3.81 -2.69
C MET A 1 8.00 -3.92 -4.21
N LEU A 2 9.11 -3.60 -4.90
CA LEU A 2 9.20 -3.75 -6.37
C LEU A 2 8.91 -5.19 -6.84
N LEU A 3 9.48 -6.21 -6.18
CA LEU A 3 9.21 -7.61 -6.52
C LEU A 3 7.74 -7.99 -6.38
N MET A 4 7.05 -7.49 -5.35
CA MET A 4 5.63 -7.76 -5.15
C MET A 4 4.79 -7.06 -6.22
N PHE A 5 5.14 -5.83 -6.59
CA PHE A 5 4.50 -5.14 -7.71
C PHE A 5 4.66 -5.93 -9.01
N VAL A 6 5.87 -6.37 -9.35
CA VAL A 6 6.14 -7.21 -10.53
C VAL A 6 5.32 -8.50 -10.47
N TYR A 7 5.27 -9.17 -9.32
CA TYR A 7 4.44 -10.35 -9.11
C TYR A 7 2.96 -10.09 -9.42
N HIS A 8 2.39 -8.98 -8.93
CA HIS A 8 0.99 -8.64 -9.24
C HIS A 8 0.78 -8.36 -10.72
N MET A 9 1.69 -7.66 -11.38
CA MET A 9 1.59 -7.39 -12.82
C MET A 9 1.69 -8.66 -13.66
N MET A 10 2.51 -9.63 -13.24
CA MET A 10 2.61 -10.94 -13.90
C MET A 10 1.34 -11.79 -13.73
N HIS A 11 0.67 -11.71 -12.58
CA HIS A 11 -0.55 -12.46 -12.30
C HIS A 11 -1.83 -11.78 -12.79
N HIS A 12 -1.79 -10.46 -13.00
CA HIS A 12 -2.92 -9.63 -13.43
C HIS A 12 -2.52 -8.75 -14.64
N PRO A 13 -2.26 -9.37 -15.81
CA PRO A 13 -1.82 -8.64 -16.99
C PRO A 13 -2.84 -7.57 -17.45
N GLU A 14 -4.13 -7.77 -17.20
CA GLU A 14 -5.20 -6.81 -17.48
C GLU A 14 -5.02 -5.49 -16.69
N VAL A 15 -4.58 -5.58 -15.43
CA VAL A 15 -4.28 -4.41 -14.58
C VAL A 15 -3.04 -3.69 -15.11
N GLN A 16 -2.03 -4.45 -15.55
CA GLN A 16 -0.83 -3.88 -16.16
C GLN A 16 -1.16 -3.11 -17.45
N VAL A 17 -2.03 -3.64 -18.31
CA VAL A 17 -2.47 -2.97 -19.55
C VAL A 17 -3.20 -1.66 -19.23
N CYS A 18 -4.13 -1.67 -18.26
CA CYS A 18 -4.82 -0.45 -17.83
C CYS A 18 -3.85 0.62 -17.31
N ALA A 19 -2.84 0.21 -16.53
CA ALA A 19 -1.80 1.11 -16.04
C ALA A 19 -0.98 1.73 -17.20
N GLN A 20 -0.61 0.93 -18.19
CA GLN A 20 0.10 1.42 -19.37
C GLN A 20 -0.75 2.41 -20.18
N VAL A 21 -2.04 2.14 -20.38
CA VAL A 21 -2.95 3.05 -21.09
C VAL A 21 -3.05 4.42 -20.41
N GLU A 22 -3.11 4.46 -19.07
CA GLU A 22 -3.13 5.74 -18.35
C GLU A 22 -1.81 6.51 -18.55
N ILE A 23 -0.66 5.84 -18.44
CA ILE A 23 0.66 6.44 -18.65
C ILE A 23 0.77 6.99 -20.07
N ASP A 24 0.43 6.18 -21.07
CA ASP A 24 0.51 6.57 -22.48
C ASP A 24 -0.40 7.76 -22.79
N ARG A 25 -1.58 7.84 -22.15
CA ARG A 25 -2.52 8.97 -22.32
C ARG A 25 -1.98 10.27 -21.70
N VAL A 26 -1.34 10.19 -20.55
CA VAL A 26 -0.95 11.37 -19.75
C VAL A 26 0.44 11.86 -20.12
N VAL A 27 1.40 10.95 -20.26
CA VAL A 27 2.81 11.26 -20.50
C VAL A 27 3.13 11.23 -22.00
N GLY A 28 2.43 10.39 -22.76
CA GLY A 28 2.76 10.10 -24.16
C GLY A 28 3.99 9.21 -24.30
N THR A 29 4.45 9.02 -25.54
CA THR A 29 5.56 8.10 -25.86
C THR A 29 6.90 8.79 -26.10
N GLN A 30 6.95 10.12 -26.00
CA GLN A 30 8.14 10.93 -26.36
C GLN A 30 9.08 11.21 -25.19
N ARG A 31 8.64 10.95 -23.95
CA ARG A 31 9.43 11.16 -22.73
C ARG A 31 9.07 10.14 -21.65
N LEU A 32 9.93 10.03 -20.65
CA LEU A 32 9.62 9.28 -19.44
C LEU A 32 8.74 10.10 -18.48
N PRO A 33 7.95 9.44 -17.61
CA PRO A 33 7.18 10.12 -16.57
C PRO A 33 8.07 10.86 -15.57
N ASP A 34 7.56 11.95 -15.01
CA ASP A 34 8.17 12.66 -13.89
C ASP A 34 7.18 12.90 -12.74
N PHE A 35 7.63 13.52 -11.65
CA PHE A 35 6.79 13.75 -10.47
C PHE A 35 5.64 14.74 -10.69
N GLY A 36 5.75 15.62 -11.69
CA GLY A 36 4.71 16.57 -12.07
C GLY A 36 3.49 15.89 -12.72
N ASP A 37 3.66 14.70 -13.29
CA ASP A 37 2.58 13.93 -13.91
C ASP A 37 1.68 13.22 -12.87
N ARG A 38 2.19 13.00 -11.65
CA ARG A 38 1.52 12.19 -10.63
C ARG A 38 0.07 12.60 -10.33
N PRO A 39 -0.29 13.91 -10.22
CA PRO A 39 -1.68 14.32 -10.01
C PRO A 39 -2.63 13.88 -11.13
N SER A 40 -2.09 13.63 -12.33
CA SER A 40 -2.84 13.18 -13.52
C SER A 40 -2.81 11.66 -13.72
N LEU A 41 -2.16 10.90 -12.82
CA LEU A 41 -2.03 9.44 -12.86
C LEU A 41 -2.77 8.76 -11.68
N PRO A 42 -4.09 8.97 -11.51
CA PRO A 42 -4.84 8.44 -10.38
C PRO A 42 -4.89 6.90 -10.36
N TYR A 43 -4.93 6.22 -11.51
CA TYR A 43 -4.93 4.77 -11.56
C TYR A 43 -3.59 4.20 -11.10
N ILE A 44 -2.46 4.78 -11.53
CA ILE A 44 -1.14 4.37 -11.04
C ILE A 44 -1.02 4.60 -9.52
N ASP A 45 -1.48 5.73 -8.99
CA ASP A 45 -1.42 5.99 -7.54
C ASP A 45 -2.29 4.99 -6.76
N ALA A 46 -3.48 4.68 -7.27
CA ALA A 46 -4.36 3.66 -6.71
C ALA A 46 -3.74 2.27 -6.76
N LEU A 47 -3.10 1.90 -7.89
CA LEU A 47 -2.44 0.62 -8.07
C LEU A 47 -1.29 0.42 -7.08
N VAL A 48 -0.40 1.41 -6.96
CA VAL A 48 0.74 1.34 -6.03
C VAL A 48 0.24 1.25 -4.58
N ARG A 49 -0.76 2.04 -4.20
CA ARG A 49 -1.38 1.94 -2.87
C ARG A 49 -2.04 0.59 -2.64
N GLY A 50 -2.73 0.06 -3.64
CA GLY A 50 -3.34 -1.26 -3.61
C GLY A 50 -2.31 -2.36 -3.35
N THR A 51 -1.20 -2.35 -4.10
CA THR A 51 -0.10 -3.29 -3.89
C THR A 51 0.48 -3.18 -2.48
N LEU A 52 0.74 -1.96 -1.99
CA LEU A 52 1.27 -1.74 -0.64
C LEU A 52 0.32 -2.15 0.47
N ARG A 53 -0.99 -2.03 0.25
CA ARG A 53 -2.00 -2.47 1.20
C ARG A 53 -2.06 -3.99 1.27
N CYS A 54 -2.03 -4.67 0.12
CA CYS A 54 -2.04 -6.14 0.07
C CYS A 54 -0.72 -6.74 0.58
N HIS A 55 0.40 -6.08 0.28
CA HIS A 55 1.74 -6.54 0.62
C HIS A 55 2.53 -5.39 1.25
N PRO A 56 2.27 -5.10 2.54
CA PRO A 56 2.97 -4.03 3.24
C PRO A 56 4.46 -4.35 3.35
N ILE A 57 5.29 -3.30 3.44
CA ILE A 57 6.74 -3.46 3.59
C ILE A 57 7.08 -4.23 4.87
N LEU A 58 6.38 -3.90 5.95
CA LEU A 58 6.48 -4.59 7.23
C LEU A 58 5.12 -5.20 7.57
N PRO A 59 5.03 -6.53 7.77
CA PRO A 59 3.77 -7.17 8.17
C PRO A 59 3.38 -6.78 9.61
N ILE A 60 4.36 -6.51 10.46
CA ILE A 60 4.21 -5.99 11.83
C ILE A 60 5.01 -4.70 11.91
N ALA A 61 4.42 -3.65 12.50
CA ALA A 61 5.10 -2.37 12.67
C ALA A 61 6.33 -2.49 13.59
N ILE A 62 7.15 -1.44 13.61
CA ILE A 62 8.21 -1.30 14.61
C ILE A 62 7.56 -1.31 16.01
N PRO A 63 8.08 -2.09 16.97
CA PRO A 63 7.54 -2.12 18.32
C PRO A 63 7.52 -0.74 18.95
N HIS A 64 6.38 -0.37 19.52
CA HIS A 64 6.23 0.85 20.31
C HIS A 64 5.95 0.49 21.77
N ALA A 65 6.12 1.46 22.67
CA ALA A 65 5.72 1.31 24.05
C ALA A 65 5.11 2.62 24.55
N PRO A 66 3.99 2.59 25.30
CA PRO A 66 3.37 3.80 25.79
C PRO A 66 4.23 4.42 26.90
N THR A 67 4.29 5.75 26.91
CA THR A 67 5.08 6.53 27.89
C THR A 67 4.37 6.69 29.23
N GLU A 68 3.09 6.32 29.28
CA GLU A 68 2.20 6.31 30.44
C GLU A 68 1.21 5.14 30.34
N ASP A 69 0.44 4.90 31.39
CA ASP A 69 -0.61 3.87 31.36
C ASP A 69 -1.78 4.34 30.48
N ASP A 70 -2.34 3.43 29.68
CA ASP A 70 -3.45 3.72 28.76
C ASP A 70 -4.54 2.63 28.82
N VAL A 71 -5.72 2.92 28.29
CA VAL A 71 -6.83 1.97 28.13
C VAL A 71 -7.35 2.05 26.70
N TYR A 72 -7.16 0.97 25.94
CA TYR A 72 -7.64 0.85 24.56
C TYR A 72 -8.70 -0.25 24.47
N GLU A 73 -9.90 0.07 23.96
CA GLU A 73 -11.02 -0.88 23.82
C GLU A 73 -11.34 -1.68 25.11
N GLY A 74 -11.18 -1.04 26.28
CA GLY A 74 -11.40 -1.67 27.59
C GLY A 74 -10.21 -2.52 28.10
N CYS A 75 -9.15 -2.67 27.31
CA CYS A 75 -7.91 -3.31 27.72
C CYS A 75 -6.95 -2.29 28.34
N ARG A 76 -6.53 -2.51 29.60
CA ARG A 76 -5.49 -1.70 30.23
C ARG A 76 -4.12 -2.06 29.68
N ILE A 77 -3.38 -1.06 29.21
CA ILE A 77 -2.02 -1.16 28.66
C ILE A 77 -1.09 -0.36 29.58
N PRO A 78 -0.31 -1.01 30.45
CA PRO A 78 0.63 -0.32 31.33
C PRO A 78 1.76 0.38 30.56
N LYS A 79 2.31 1.43 31.15
CA LYS A 79 3.52 2.12 30.71
C LYS A 79 4.63 1.11 30.41
N GLY A 80 5.32 1.29 29.28
CA GLY A 80 6.45 0.46 28.88
C GLY A 80 6.07 -0.91 28.28
N THR A 81 4.78 -1.24 28.18
CA THR A 81 4.33 -2.46 27.50
C THR A 81 4.67 -2.40 26.01
N THR A 82 5.30 -3.45 25.48
CA THR A 82 5.57 -3.54 24.04
C THR A 82 4.26 -3.76 23.26
N VAL A 83 3.95 -2.83 22.37
CA VAL A 83 2.81 -2.86 21.45
C VAL A 83 3.32 -3.11 20.02
N MET A 84 2.82 -4.17 19.40
CA MET A 84 3.14 -4.53 18.02
C MET A 84 1.89 -4.40 17.15
N ALA A 85 1.88 -3.41 16.24
CA ALA A 85 0.75 -3.23 15.33
C ALA A 85 0.80 -4.26 14.18
N ASN A 86 -0.26 -5.05 14.05
CA ASN A 86 -0.40 -6.03 12.97
C ASN A 86 -0.91 -5.34 11.69
N ILE A 87 0.01 -4.83 10.88
CA ILE A 87 -0.30 -4.12 9.62
C ILE A 87 -0.92 -5.10 8.62
N TRP A 88 -0.42 -6.34 8.57
CA TRP A 88 -0.91 -7.37 7.65
C TRP A 88 -2.43 -7.60 7.77
N LYS A 89 -2.94 -7.70 9.00
CA LYS A 89 -4.38 -7.86 9.26
C LYS A 89 -5.19 -6.67 8.77
N GLY A 90 -4.67 -5.45 8.93
CA GLY A 90 -5.35 -4.23 8.45
C GLY A 90 -5.37 -4.09 6.92
N GLY A 91 -4.39 -4.67 6.22
CA GLY A 91 -4.29 -4.61 4.77
C GLY A 91 -5.27 -5.52 4.00
N HIS A 92 -5.79 -6.59 4.63
CA HIS A 92 -6.47 -7.69 3.95
C HIS A 92 -7.96 -7.45 3.59
N TYR A 93 -8.51 -6.24 3.74
CA TYR A 93 -9.91 -5.98 3.34
C TYR A 93 -9.99 -5.39 1.92
N ILE A 94 -10.00 -6.26 0.90
CA ILE A 94 -10.76 -6.02 -0.33
C ILE A 94 -11.65 -7.24 -0.53
N PRO A 95 -12.98 -7.10 -0.63
CA PRO A 95 -13.76 -8.13 -1.28
C PRO A 95 -13.25 -8.25 -2.72
N ALA A 96 -12.89 -9.45 -3.15
CA ALA A 96 -12.56 -9.76 -4.53
C ALA A 96 -13.71 -9.26 -5.43
N GLY A 97 -13.47 -8.24 -6.26
CA GLY A 97 -14.55 -7.60 -7.02
C GLY A 97 -14.20 -6.28 -7.69
N ILE A 98 -12.96 -6.09 -8.14
CA ILE A 98 -12.63 -5.20 -9.26
C ILE A 98 -11.83 -6.04 -10.25
#